data_AF-A0A923WB08-F1
#
_entry.id   AF-A0A923WB08-F1
#
_cell.length_a   1.000
_cell.length_b   1.000
_cell.length_c   1.000
_cell.angle_alpha   90.00
_cell.angle_beta   90.00
_cell.angle_gamma   90.00
#
_symmetry.space_group_name_H-M   'P 1'
#
loop_
_entity.id
_entity.type
_entity.pdbx_description
1 polymer ?
#
loop_
_entity_poly.entity_id
_entity_poly.type
_entity_poly.pdbx_seq_one_letter_code
_entity_poly.pdbx_strand_id
1 'polypeptide(L)'
;MRQVFSSRPSGHPAAASSVRRLTPTLLALLLLPAATVFGQTRSRDILAPVRAQLIAAHPVSGPQARPESDNDEMDLFIFDPQVIPAGAYHDITVLSGGEATLGGDITVSGTLLVQGGGQFASRPFNPFGGGNSACFSLTGTGSFTLAAGAVMIICSPDGITTTGATGAVQVTGARTYSPHALYVYDGQDNGDVQATGAGLPSRVLGLYNFKFSPVGGLVLTRPVRIRFVLGIAGNISTAGQSMTLLSDRDTTATVLDIDFGLRVSGDVTVQQYITPNPGAAVGYRFLSSPVENSTVADLAVPGVFTPIVNGAYNTNPNARPMPNVFGYDERRGDSDAPFMVGYFSPAPVGAPRALTAPLVPGRGYSVAMRAATVDFVGTLNASDITVPNLTRTGSPRPGAKAGHHLLGNPYASPLDANQLPLGEAMAPTIYVQKTLGGNNYVYLTWTQNAGGGTGTLPDGVLSIAQGFFAQVTGEGPVDFTFTNDMRANSLEVNAPHYPTARAAARPSLLLTLRAPGAPADEQDAAFVLVTPGNTPDARLA
;
A
#
# COMPACT_ATOMS: atom_id res chain seq x y z
N MET A 1 -26.65 -76.99 -23.95
CA MET A 1 -25.97 -78.30 -24.10
C MET A 1 -25.36 -78.72 -22.76
N ARG A 2 -24.96 -79.99 -22.62
CA ARG A 2 -24.32 -80.69 -21.45
C ARG A 2 -23.42 -79.79 -20.56
N GLN A 3 -23.52 -79.72 -19.22
CA GLN A 3 -23.40 -80.69 -18.05
C GLN A 3 -22.05 -80.43 -17.29
N VAL A 4 -21.97 -80.16 -15.96
CA VAL A 4 -22.28 -80.95 -14.70
C VAL A 4 -21.17 -81.96 -14.35
N PHE A 5 -20.62 -82.14 -13.12
CA PHE A 5 -20.95 -81.72 -11.72
C PHE A 5 -19.99 -80.61 -11.17
N SER A 6 -19.80 -80.23 -9.87
CA SER A 6 -20.11 -80.70 -8.48
C SER A 6 -20.27 -79.45 -7.55
N SER A 7 -20.69 -79.39 -6.26
CA SER A 7 -20.80 -80.27 -5.05
C SER A 7 -19.48 -80.52 -4.26
N ARG A 8 -19.37 -80.47 -2.91
CA ARG A 8 -20.36 -80.38 -1.78
C ARG A 8 -19.88 -79.48 -0.58
N PRO A 9 -20.73 -79.16 0.45
CA PRO A 9 -20.48 -78.08 1.44
C PRO A 9 -20.54 -78.44 2.96
N SER A 10 -20.20 -77.49 3.85
CA SER A 10 -20.79 -77.18 5.20
C SER A 10 -19.93 -76.10 5.93
N GLY A 11 -20.37 -75.32 6.93
CA GLY A 11 -21.69 -75.12 7.57
C GLY A 11 -21.70 -73.92 8.57
N HIS A 12 -22.89 -73.48 8.99
CA HIS A 12 -23.16 -72.48 10.08
C HIS A 12 -23.38 -73.19 11.45
N PRO A 13 -23.60 -72.53 12.63
CA PRO A 13 -23.96 -71.12 12.93
C PRO A 13 -23.13 -70.46 14.08
N ALA A 14 -23.69 -69.45 14.78
CA ALA A 14 -23.04 -68.68 15.86
C ALA A 14 -23.93 -68.53 17.13
N ALA A 15 -23.35 -68.26 18.32
CA ALA A 15 -24.05 -67.70 19.49
C ALA A 15 -23.16 -67.09 20.62
N ALA A 16 -23.45 -65.83 20.94
CA ALA A 16 -23.27 -64.99 22.15
C ALA A 16 -22.59 -65.41 23.50
N SER A 17 -22.02 -64.37 24.15
CA SER A 17 -22.17 -63.97 25.58
C SER A 17 -21.34 -64.58 26.73
N SER A 18 -20.57 -63.73 27.44
CA SER A 18 -20.58 -63.65 28.93
C SER A 18 -20.13 -62.26 29.45
N VAL A 19 -20.31 -61.97 30.75
CA VAL A 19 -20.13 -60.62 31.38
C VAL A 19 -19.59 -60.73 32.82
N ARG A 20 -18.67 -59.84 33.25
CA ARG A 20 -18.59 -59.31 34.64
C ARG A 20 -17.65 -58.08 34.80
N ARG A 21 -17.71 -57.44 35.99
CA ARG A 21 -17.14 -56.12 36.35
C ARG A 21 -15.89 -56.22 37.24
N LEU A 22 -15.11 -55.14 37.35
CA LEU A 22 -14.37 -54.73 38.57
C LEU A 22 -13.99 -53.22 38.54
N THR A 23 -13.66 -52.64 39.69
CA THR A 23 -13.40 -51.21 40.00
C THR A 23 -12.73 -51.09 41.39
N PRO A 24 -12.07 -49.97 41.82
CA PRO A 24 -11.54 -48.78 41.12
C PRO A 24 -10.08 -48.42 41.55
N THR A 25 -9.66 -47.13 41.36
CA THR A 25 -8.72 -46.30 42.19
C THR A 25 -7.36 -45.87 41.57
N LEU A 26 -6.98 -44.60 41.85
CA LEU A 26 -5.63 -43.97 41.92
C LEU A 26 -4.93 -43.36 40.66
N LEU A 27 -5.21 -42.06 40.43
CA LEU A 27 -4.27 -40.91 40.46
C LEU A 27 -3.11 -40.72 39.41
N ALA A 28 -3.29 -39.67 38.58
CA ALA A 28 -2.34 -38.64 38.11
C ALA A 28 -1.39 -38.80 36.88
N LEU A 29 -1.34 -37.66 36.15
CA LEU A 29 -0.22 -36.99 35.45
C LEU A 29 -0.03 -37.17 33.92
N LEU A 30 0.01 -36.01 33.22
CA LEU A 30 0.31 -35.75 31.79
C LEU A 30 -0.66 -36.38 30.75
N LEU A 31 -1.00 -35.78 29.61
CA LEU A 31 -0.80 -34.41 29.06
C LEU A 31 -1.94 -34.12 28.05
N LEU A 32 -2.38 -32.87 27.92
CA LEU A 32 -3.36 -32.45 26.90
C LEU A 32 -2.65 -31.89 25.64
N PRO A 33 -3.18 -32.13 24.42
CA PRO A 33 -2.54 -31.66 23.19
C PRO A 33 -2.83 -30.18 22.88
N ALA A 34 -1.81 -29.55 22.31
CA ALA A 34 -1.75 -28.23 21.66
C ALA A 34 -3.08 -27.45 21.46
N ALA A 35 -3.21 -26.34 22.18
CA ALA A 35 -4.01 -25.20 21.72
C ALA A 35 -3.21 -24.38 20.70
N THR A 36 -3.87 -23.86 19.67
CA THR A 36 -3.23 -23.15 18.55
C THR A 36 -2.71 -21.77 18.97
N VAL A 37 -1.39 -21.64 19.13
CA VAL A 37 -0.73 -20.34 19.34
C VAL A 37 -0.58 -19.63 17.99
N PHE A 38 -1.54 -18.77 17.64
CA PHE A 38 -1.33 -17.76 16.60
C PHE A 38 -0.36 -16.67 17.12
N GLY A 39 0.59 -16.27 16.27
CA GLY A 39 1.79 -15.56 16.71
C GLY A 39 1.61 -14.08 17.02
N GLN A 40 1.27 -13.75 18.27
CA GLN A 40 1.55 -12.41 18.81
C GLN A 40 3.07 -12.22 18.98
N THR A 41 3.78 -11.86 17.91
CA THR A 41 5.23 -11.58 18.00
C THR A 41 5.75 -10.58 16.96
N ARG A 42 5.09 -9.43 16.82
CA ARG A 42 5.67 -8.23 16.17
C ARG A 42 5.06 -6.92 16.68
N SER A 43 5.13 -6.70 17.99
CA SER A 43 4.98 -5.34 18.53
C SER A 43 6.14 -4.48 17.98
N ARG A 44 5.82 -3.67 16.98
CA ARG A 44 6.63 -2.57 16.48
C ARG A 44 5.79 -1.31 16.64
N ASP A 45 6.38 -0.26 17.19
CA ASP A 45 5.78 1.08 17.14
C ASP A 45 5.55 1.42 15.65
N ILE A 46 4.27 1.52 15.25
CA ILE A 46 3.84 1.79 13.88
C ILE A 46 4.26 3.21 13.45
N LEU A 47 4.47 4.10 14.42
CA LEU A 47 4.99 5.45 14.22
C LEU A 47 6.53 5.49 14.27
N ALA A 48 7.25 4.47 14.76
CA ALA A 48 8.73 4.45 14.75
C ALA A 48 9.35 4.67 13.35
N PRO A 49 8.92 4.03 12.25
CA PRO A 49 9.46 4.33 10.92
C PRO A 49 9.10 5.74 10.42
N VAL A 50 8.01 6.33 10.92
CA VAL A 50 7.63 7.74 10.65
C VAL A 50 8.59 8.67 11.39
N ARG A 51 8.77 8.44 12.69
CA ARG A 51 9.67 9.18 13.59
C ARG A 51 11.11 9.14 13.09
N ALA A 52 11.60 7.97 12.68
CA ALA A 52 12.95 7.78 12.15
C ALA A 52 13.23 8.52 10.83
N GLN A 53 12.21 8.87 10.04
CA GLN A 53 12.38 9.70 8.83
C GLN A 53 12.27 11.22 9.12
N LEU A 54 11.75 11.61 10.28
CA LEU A 54 11.59 13.01 10.70
C LEU A 54 12.69 13.49 11.66
N ILE A 55 13.33 12.60 12.41
CA ILE A 55 14.33 12.95 13.44
C ILE A 55 15.73 13.04 12.83
N ALA A 56 16.22 14.28 12.69
CA ALA A 56 17.60 14.59 12.29
C ALA A 56 18.21 15.70 13.18
N ALA A 57 18.08 15.54 14.50
CA ALA A 57 18.62 16.46 15.51
C ALA A 57 19.22 15.69 16.71
N HIS A 58 20.21 16.27 17.39
CA HIS A 58 20.81 15.70 18.60
C HIS A 58 19.98 16.03 19.85
N PRO A 59 19.90 15.11 20.84
CA PRO A 59 19.25 15.38 22.11
C PRO A 59 20.04 16.39 22.96
N VAL A 60 19.31 17.25 23.69
CA VAL A 60 19.85 18.17 24.69
C VAL A 60 19.00 17.99 25.95
N SER A 61 19.64 17.65 27.08
CA SER A 61 18.96 17.41 28.34
C SER A 61 18.49 18.72 28.99
N GLY A 62 17.17 18.93 29.06
CA GLY A 62 16.54 20.08 29.73
C GLY A 62 16.22 19.84 31.22
N PRO A 63 15.93 20.91 31.99
CA PRO A 63 15.65 20.82 33.42
C PRO A 63 14.22 20.31 33.73
N GLN A 64 14.05 19.66 34.88
CA GLN A 64 12.73 19.31 35.41
C GLN A 64 12.02 20.53 36.01
N ALA A 65 10.69 20.56 35.90
CA ALA A 65 9.86 21.63 36.45
C ALA A 65 9.96 21.72 37.98
N ARG A 66 9.99 22.95 38.51
CA ARG A 66 10.02 23.26 39.94
C ARG A 66 8.81 24.16 40.26
N PRO A 67 7.84 23.72 41.06
CA PRO A 67 6.69 24.55 41.41
C PRO A 67 7.10 25.59 42.44
N GLU A 68 6.96 26.87 42.09
CA GLU A 68 6.88 27.98 43.05
C GLU A 68 5.39 28.37 43.19
N SER A 69 5.01 28.95 44.33
CA SER A 69 3.63 28.83 44.83
C SER A 69 2.95 30.18 45.09
N ASP A 70 2.36 30.78 44.06
CA ASP A 70 1.21 31.69 44.17
C ASP A 70 0.56 31.96 42.79
N ASN A 71 -0.44 31.15 42.41
CA ASN A 71 -1.25 31.27 41.18
C ASN A 71 -0.50 31.30 39.81
N ASP A 72 0.82 31.19 39.77
CA ASP A 72 1.59 31.17 38.52
C ASP A 72 1.18 30.00 37.61
N GLU A 73 0.67 30.34 36.42
CA GLU A 73 0.39 29.40 35.35
C GLU A 73 1.73 28.84 34.81
N MET A 74 1.90 27.52 34.85
CA MET A 74 3.21 26.92 34.61
C MET A 74 3.60 26.91 33.12
N ASP A 75 4.83 27.36 32.81
CA ASP A 75 5.48 27.07 31.51
C ASP A 75 6.03 25.63 31.48
N LEU A 76 5.88 24.93 30.35
CA LEU A 76 6.30 23.53 30.21
C LEU A 76 7.06 23.27 28.89
N PHE A 77 8.23 22.63 28.99
CA PHE A 77 9.05 22.22 27.84
C PHE A 77 9.19 20.69 27.79
N ILE A 78 8.77 20.08 26.68
CA ILE A 78 8.68 18.61 26.53
C ILE A 78 9.63 18.15 25.42
N PHE A 79 10.65 17.39 25.78
CA PHE A 79 11.66 16.81 24.87
C PHE A 79 11.68 15.27 24.85
N ASP A 80 11.05 14.63 25.83
CA ASP A 80 10.82 13.19 25.94
C ASP A 80 9.29 12.90 26.04
N PRO A 81 8.82 11.65 25.99
CA PRO A 81 7.41 11.32 26.20
C PRO A 81 6.92 11.65 27.62
N GLN A 82 5.89 12.49 27.72
CA GLN A 82 5.33 12.97 28.99
C GLN A 82 3.80 13.02 28.98
N VAL A 83 3.17 12.57 30.08
CA VAL A 83 1.76 12.84 30.37
C VAL A 83 1.64 14.20 31.06
N ILE A 84 0.81 15.08 30.52
CA ILE A 84 0.46 16.40 31.07
C ILE A 84 -0.77 16.22 31.99
N PRO A 85 -0.68 16.47 33.31
CA PRO A 85 -1.84 16.45 34.20
C PRO A 85 -2.85 17.56 33.89
N ALA A 86 -4.10 17.37 34.34
CA ALA A 86 -5.10 18.44 34.34
C ALA A 86 -4.58 19.68 35.11
N GLY A 87 -4.79 20.88 34.56
CA GLY A 87 -4.27 22.11 35.16
C GLY A 87 -4.35 23.34 34.25
N ALA A 88 -3.80 24.45 34.74
CA ALA A 88 -3.59 25.68 33.97
C ALA A 88 -2.09 25.88 33.72
N TYR A 89 -1.75 26.27 32.50
CA TYR A 89 -0.39 26.44 31.99
C TYR A 89 -0.31 27.75 31.20
N HIS A 90 0.84 28.41 31.22
CA HIS A 90 1.03 29.64 30.44
C HIS A 90 1.45 29.29 29.01
N ASP A 91 2.70 28.89 28.78
CA ASP A 91 3.17 28.31 27.53
C ASP A 91 3.48 26.80 27.66
N ILE A 92 3.23 26.04 26.60
CA ILE A 92 3.61 24.62 26.49
C ILE A 92 4.33 24.40 25.16
N THR A 93 5.63 24.13 25.20
CA THR A 93 6.45 23.85 24.01
C THR A 93 6.83 22.38 23.94
N VAL A 94 6.31 21.68 22.92
CA VAL A 94 6.75 20.33 22.55
C VAL A 94 7.85 20.43 21.51
N LEU A 95 9.04 19.98 21.87
CA LEU A 95 10.25 20.00 21.03
C LEU A 95 10.30 18.77 20.11
N SER A 96 11.21 18.77 19.14
CA SER A 96 11.50 17.58 18.30
C SER A 96 11.88 16.38 19.17
N GLY A 97 11.14 15.28 19.05
CA GLY A 97 11.30 14.07 19.87
C GLY A 97 10.40 14.00 21.11
N GLY A 98 9.85 15.12 21.57
CA GLY A 98 8.92 15.15 22.70
C GLY A 98 7.53 14.62 22.33
N GLU A 99 6.91 13.86 23.23
CA GLU A 99 5.53 13.38 23.07
C GLU A 99 4.65 13.89 24.22
N ALA A 100 3.91 14.97 23.97
CA ALA A 100 2.95 15.54 24.90
C ALA A 100 1.62 14.78 24.85
N THR A 101 1.23 14.14 25.95
CA THR A 101 -0.03 13.38 26.05
C THR A 101 -0.91 13.96 27.15
N LEU A 102 -2.15 14.36 26.84
CA LEU A 102 -3.07 14.81 27.89
C LEU A 102 -3.50 13.65 28.80
N GLY A 103 -3.34 13.83 30.11
CA GLY A 103 -3.88 12.97 31.16
C GLY A 103 -5.14 13.54 31.84
N GLY A 104 -5.61 14.70 31.37
CA GLY A 104 -6.79 15.42 31.86
C GLY A 104 -7.02 16.67 31.00
N ASP A 105 -8.17 17.33 31.18
CA ASP A 105 -8.44 18.63 30.53
C ASP A 105 -7.45 19.71 31.02
N ILE A 106 -6.96 20.54 30.10
CA ILE A 106 -6.01 21.61 30.41
C ILE A 106 -6.48 22.98 29.91
N THR A 107 -6.03 24.03 30.59
CA THR A 107 -6.18 25.43 30.20
C THR A 107 -4.82 25.99 29.81
N VAL A 108 -4.73 26.68 28.67
CA VAL A 108 -3.53 27.41 28.22
C VAL A 108 -3.88 28.88 27.98
N SER A 109 -3.16 29.78 28.65
CA SER A 109 -3.36 31.23 28.54
C SER A 109 -2.47 31.89 27.49
N GLY A 110 -1.25 31.38 27.30
CA GLY A 110 -0.25 31.79 26.32
C GLY A 110 -0.33 30.98 25.02
N THR A 111 0.59 30.03 24.81
CA THR A 111 0.74 29.26 23.56
C THR A 111 1.12 27.81 23.79
N LEU A 112 0.35 26.87 23.23
CA LEU A 112 0.82 25.51 22.99
C LEU A 112 1.44 25.42 21.59
N LEU A 113 2.77 25.27 21.54
CA LEU A 113 3.55 25.07 20.32
C LEU A 113 4.02 23.62 20.22
N VAL A 114 3.66 22.93 19.14
CA VAL A 114 4.21 21.62 18.77
C VAL A 114 5.18 21.81 17.60
N GLN A 115 6.47 21.64 17.85
CA GLN A 115 7.51 21.78 16.84
C GLN A 115 7.56 20.57 15.89
N GLY A 116 8.25 20.71 14.76
CA GLY A 116 8.50 19.60 13.84
C GLY A 116 9.26 18.46 14.53
N GLY A 117 8.83 17.22 14.31
CA GLY A 117 9.32 16.05 15.05
C GLY A 117 8.74 15.88 16.46
N GLY A 118 7.96 16.83 16.96
CA GLY A 118 7.21 16.71 18.22
C GLY A 118 5.80 16.14 18.00
N GLN A 119 5.22 15.56 19.05
CA GLN A 119 3.88 14.95 19.03
C GLN A 119 2.99 15.53 20.13
N PHE A 120 1.73 15.83 19.81
CA PHE A 120 0.69 16.18 20.79
C PHE A 120 -0.51 15.23 20.67
N ALA A 121 -1.01 14.73 21.79
CA ALA A 121 -2.10 13.76 21.85
C ALA A 121 -3.20 14.17 22.85
N SER A 122 -4.46 14.22 22.40
CA SER A 122 -5.62 14.59 23.23
C SER A 122 -6.10 13.50 24.20
N ARG A 123 -5.44 12.33 24.19
CA ARG A 123 -5.57 11.23 25.15
C ARG A 123 -4.34 10.32 25.07
N PRO A 124 -4.12 9.39 26.01
CA PRO A 124 -3.18 8.28 25.79
C PRO A 124 -3.50 7.50 24.52
N PHE A 125 -2.52 7.40 23.63
CA PHE A 125 -2.62 6.65 22.38
C PHE A 125 -2.62 5.15 22.67
N ASN A 126 -3.55 4.41 22.05
CA ASN A 126 -3.61 2.95 22.15
C ASN A 126 -3.79 2.34 20.74
N PRO A 127 -2.70 1.95 20.06
CA PRO A 127 -2.74 1.45 18.68
C PRO A 127 -3.35 0.04 18.53
N PHE A 128 -3.92 -0.55 19.59
CA PHE A 128 -4.52 -1.90 19.56
C PHE A 128 -5.99 -1.93 20.01
N GLY A 129 -6.61 -0.74 20.21
CA GLY A 129 -8.01 -0.62 20.61
C GLY A 129 -8.32 -1.10 22.04
N GLY A 130 -9.60 -1.02 22.44
CA GLY A 130 -10.10 -1.54 23.71
C GLY A 130 -9.79 -0.70 24.96
N GLY A 131 -9.27 0.51 24.78
CA GLY A 131 -9.04 1.47 25.86
C GLY A 131 -10.08 2.59 25.88
N ASN A 132 -11.03 2.55 26.82
CA ASN A 132 -11.99 3.64 27.07
C ASN A 132 -11.33 4.86 27.77
N SER A 133 -10.17 5.29 27.29
CA SER A 133 -9.53 6.53 27.73
C SER A 133 -10.40 7.72 27.33
N ALA A 134 -10.71 8.59 28.29
CA ALA A 134 -11.43 9.82 28.05
C ALA A 134 -10.69 10.71 27.04
N CYS A 135 -11.46 11.46 26.24
CA CYS A 135 -10.92 12.50 25.39
C CYS A 135 -10.83 13.80 26.18
N PHE A 136 -9.63 14.34 26.26
CA PHE A 136 -9.36 15.59 26.97
C PHE A 136 -9.29 16.75 25.98
N SER A 137 -9.66 17.93 26.48
CA SER A 137 -9.70 19.18 25.75
C SER A 137 -8.57 20.11 26.17
N LEU A 138 -8.06 20.85 25.18
CA LEU A 138 -7.17 21.99 25.39
C LEU A 138 -7.99 23.28 25.28
N THR A 139 -8.20 23.96 26.40
CA THR A 139 -9.04 25.17 26.54
C THR A 139 -8.19 26.40 26.91
N GLY A 140 -8.81 27.56 27.12
CA GLY A 140 -8.15 28.78 27.60
C GLY A 140 -8.13 29.93 26.59
N THR A 141 -7.50 31.05 26.97
CA THR A 141 -7.39 32.27 26.15
C THR A 141 -6.28 32.24 25.11
N GLY A 142 -5.37 31.27 25.22
CA GLY A 142 -4.15 31.21 24.44
C GLY A 142 -4.32 30.78 22.99
N SER A 143 -3.19 30.41 22.37
CA SER A 143 -3.11 29.91 21.01
C SER A 143 -2.60 28.47 20.94
N PHE A 144 -2.87 27.79 19.83
CA PHE A 144 -2.34 26.46 19.52
C PHE A 144 -1.68 26.48 18.14
N THR A 145 -0.45 25.98 18.03
CA THR A 145 0.29 25.90 16.76
C THR A 145 0.94 24.53 16.58
N LEU A 146 0.48 23.80 15.56
CA LEU A 146 1.06 22.54 15.09
C LEU A 146 1.96 22.81 13.88
N ALA A 147 3.28 22.67 14.03
CA ALA A 147 4.26 22.97 13.00
C ALA A 147 4.33 21.92 11.87
N ALA A 148 5.09 22.21 10.81
CA ALA A 148 5.43 21.23 9.77
C ALA A 148 6.27 20.08 10.34
N GLY A 149 5.96 18.84 9.94
CA GLY A 149 6.63 17.65 10.47
C GLY A 149 6.22 17.25 11.90
N ALA A 150 5.26 17.95 12.52
CA ALA A 150 4.70 17.57 13.81
C ALA A 150 3.61 16.48 13.67
N VAL A 151 3.30 15.79 14.76
CA VAL A 151 2.24 14.77 14.84
C VAL A 151 1.13 15.25 15.78
N MET A 152 -0.13 15.11 15.38
CA MET A 152 -1.29 15.38 16.23
C MET A 152 -2.21 14.16 16.32
N ILE A 153 -2.40 13.63 17.53
CA ILE A 153 -3.31 12.53 17.84
C ILE A 153 -4.62 13.10 18.43
N ILE A 154 -5.73 12.77 17.78
CA ILE A 154 -7.03 13.43 17.89
C ILE A 154 -8.09 12.36 18.18
N CYS A 155 -8.70 12.38 19.36
CA CYS A 155 -9.78 11.44 19.69
C CYS A 155 -11.18 12.10 19.78
N SER A 156 -11.26 13.44 19.85
CA SER A 156 -12.53 14.16 19.94
C SER A 156 -13.46 13.82 18.76
N PRO A 157 -14.77 13.57 18.99
CA PRO A 157 -15.75 13.29 17.93
C PRO A 157 -15.85 14.39 16.86
N ASP A 158 -15.68 15.67 17.21
CA ASP A 158 -15.67 16.77 16.23
C ASP A 158 -14.33 16.91 15.48
N GLY A 159 -13.32 16.12 15.85
CA GLY A 159 -11.96 16.20 15.32
C GLY A 159 -11.21 17.44 15.79
N ILE A 160 -10.78 18.27 14.84
CA ILE A 160 -10.12 19.57 15.08
C ILE A 160 -10.92 20.69 14.42
N THR A 161 -10.89 21.89 15.00
CA THR A 161 -11.76 23.02 14.67
C THR A 161 -10.94 24.31 14.62
N THR A 162 -11.29 25.27 13.76
CA THR A 162 -10.60 26.58 13.72
C THR A 162 -10.97 27.51 14.87
N THR A 163 -12.17 27.33 15.44
CA THR A 163 -12.82 28.22 16.42
C THR A 163 -13.93 27.46 17.16
N GLY A 164 -14.32 27.93 18.36
CA GLY A 164 -15.47 27.41 19.11
C GLY A 164 -15.14 26.29 20.11
N ALA A 165 -16.10 25.98 20.99
CA ALA A 165 -15.95 25.05 22.12
C ALA A 165 -16.21 23.57 21.74
N THR A 166 -15.65 23.14 20.61
CA THR A 166 -15.80 21.77 20.07
C THR A 166 -14.47 21.31 19.44
N GLY A 167 -14.27 19.99 19.35
CA GLY A 167 -13.00 19.40 18.92
C GLY A 167 -11.96 19.26 20.05
N ALA A 168 -10.81 18.69 19.72
CA ALA A 168 -9.72 18.43 20.67
C ALA A 168 -8.99 19.70 21.17
N VAL A 169 -9.06 20.79 20.40
CA VAL A 169 -8.45 22.08 20.72
C VAL A 169 -9.53 23.16 20.67
N GLN A 170 -9.73 23.81 21.80
CA GLN A 170 -10.87 24.70 22.09
C GLN A 170 -10.44 26.10 22.58
N VAL A 171 -9.14 26.41 22.60
CA VAL A 171 -8.60 27.75 22.93
C VAL A 171 -9.29 28.87 22.15
N THR A 172 -9.53 30.02 22.77
CA THR A 172 -10.27 31.13 22.13
C THR A 172 -9.40 32.01 21.23
N GLY A 173 -8.07 31.95 21.37
CA GLY A 173 -7.10 32.52 20.43
C GLY A 173 -6.92 31.66 19.17
N ALA A 174 -5.82 31.92 18.44
CA ALA A 174 -5.57 31.32 17.13
C ALA A 174 -5.29 29.81 17.21
N ARG A 175 -5.84 29.04 16.25
CA ARG A 175 -5.59 27.60 16.08
C ARG A 175 -4.94 27.34 14.72
N THR A 176 -3.64 27.10 14.72
CA THR A 176 -2.81 26.97 13.51
C THR A 176 -2.46 25.50 13.26
N TYR A 177 -2.87 24.98 12.11
CA TYR A 177 -2.68 23.59 11.70
C TYR A 177 -1.85 23.51 10.41
N SER A 178 -0.64 22.93 10.48
CA SER A 178 0.26 22.88 9.32
C SER A 178 -0.18 21.88 8.25
N PRO A 179 -0.25 22.26 6.95
CA PRO A 179 -0.51 21.33 5.85
C PRO A 179 0.64 20.33 5.59
N HIS A 180 1.68 20.36 6.42
CA HIS A 180 2.82 19.46 6.42
C HIS A 180 2.96 18.67 7.73
N ALA A 181 1.94 18.67 8.59
CA ALA A 181 1.84 17.81 9.77
C ALA A 181 1.16 16.46 9.45
N LEU A 182 1.29 15.52 10.39
CA LEU A 182 0.61 14.22 10.39
C LEU A 182 -0.58 14.25 11.36
N TYR A 183 -1.74 13.81 10.88
CA TYR A 183 -2.98 13.82 11.63
C TYR A 183 -3.44 12.38 11.90
N VAL A 184 -3.56 12.04 13.18
CA VAL A 184 -3.87 10.68 13.65
C VAL A 184 -5.22 10.71 14.36
N TYR A 185 -6.25 10.21 13.70
CA TYR A 185 -7.58 10.11 14.26
C TYR A 185 -7.70 8.79 15.04
N ASP A 186 -7.84 8.93 16.36
CA ASP A 186 -7.81 7.87 17.37
C ASP A 186 -9.07 8.01 18.25
N GLY A 187 -10.24 8.02 17.59
CA GLY A 187 -11.55 8.11 18.24
C GLY A 187 -11.81 6.98 19.23
N GLN A 188 -12.88 7.09 20.01
CA GLN A 188 -13.25 6.05 20.99
C GLN A 188 -13.94 4.86 20.31
N ASP A 189 -13.69 3.64 20.79
CA ASP A 189 -14.27 2.41 20.21
C ASP A 189 -15.79 2.23 20.47
N ASN A 190 -16.40 3.18 21.20
CA ASN A 190 -17.78 3.17 21.70
C ASN A 190 -18.89 3.14 20.62
N GLY A 191 -18.55 3.32 19.34
CA GLY A 191 -19.46 3.35 18.20
C GLY A 191 -19.64 4.73 17.53
N ASP A 192 -19.15 5.81 18.15
CA ASP A 192 -19.38 7.17 17.65
C ASP A 192 -18.66 7.45 16.32
N VAL A 193 -19.28 8.23 15.45
CA VAL A 193 -18.63 8.74 14.24
C VAL A 193 -17.64 9.83 14.63
N GLN A 194 -16.39 9.72 14.18
CA GLN A 194 -15.41 10.79 14.34
C GLN A 194 -15.37 11.64 13.08
N ALA A 195 -15.62 12.93 13.20
CA ALA A 195 -15.38 13.90 12.15
C ALA A 195 -13.90 14.27 12.06
N THR A 196 -13.42 14.54 10.85
CA THR A 196 -12.12 15.21 10.63
C THR A 196 -12.10 16.63 11.21
N GLY A 197 -13.24 17.32 11.13
CA GLY A 197 -13.45 18.65 11.71
C GLY A 197 -12.96 19.83 10.86
N ALA A 198 -13.47 21.02 11.18
CA ALA A 198 -13.23 22.24 10.40
C ALA A 198 -11.80 22.83 10.51
N GLY A 199 -10.93 22.25 11.33
CA GLY A 199 -9.51 22.61 11.48
C GLY A 199 -8.57 21.90 10.50
N LEU A 200 -8.97 20.75 9.93
CA LEU A 200 -8.08 19.95 9.08
C LEU A 200 -7.67 20.73 7.80
N PRO A 201 -6.38 20.93 7.51
CA PRO A 201 -5.97 21.61 6.29
C PRO A 201 -6.34 20.84 5.02
N SER A 202 -6.61 21.54 3.91
CA SER A 202 -7.00 20.93 2.62
C SER A 202 -5.88 20.11 1.95
N ARG A 203 -4.65 20.19 2.47
CA ARG A 203 -3.54 19.29 2.19
C ARG A 203 -2.89 18.89 3.51
N VAL A 204 -2.51 17.62 3.67
CA VAL A 204 -1.76 17.14 4.83
C VAL A 204 -0.54 16.34 4.37
N LEU A 205 0.46 16.17 5.25
CA LEU A 205 1.55 15.22 4.97
C LEU A 205 0.98 13.79 4.98
N GLY A 206 0.22 13.46 6.02
CA GLY A 206 -0.39 12.15 6.19
C GLY A 206 -1.63 12.19 7.07
N LEU A 207 -2.53 11.23 6.84
CA LEU A 207 -3.78 11.03 7.57
C LEU A 207 -3.82 9.58 8.04
N TYR A 208 -4.03 9.36 9.33
CA TYR A 208 -4.21 8.03 9.92
C TYR A 208 -5.59 7.91 10.57
N ASN A 209 -6.21 6.74 10.48
CA ASN A 209 -7.39 6.37 11.24
C ASN A 209 -7.17 5.07 12.01
N PHE A 210 -7.06 5.17 13.33
CA PHE A 210 -6.89 4.05 14.27
C PHE A 210 -8.17 3.72 15.06
N LYS A 211 -9.36 4.18 14.62
CA LYS A 211 -10.62 3.79 15.28
C LYS A 211 -11.02 2.36 14.90
N PHE A 212 -10.72 1.38 15.74
CA PHE A 212 -10.97 -0.06 15.52
C PHE A 212 -12.44 -0.50 15.66
N SER A 213 -13.40 0.41 15.49
CA SER A 213 -14.82 0.12 15.69
C SER A 213 -15.53 -0.25 14.38
N PRO A 214 -16.30 -1.36 14.33
CA PRO A 214 -17.11 -1.73 13.17
C PRO A 214 -18.33 -0.80 12.97
N VAL A 215 -18.69 0.00 13.98
CA VAL A 215 -19.76 0.99 13.95
C VAL A 215 -19.16 2.39 14.12
N GLY A 216 -19.43 3.27 13.16
CA GLY A 216 -18.83 4.60 13.09
C GLY A 216 -17.34 4.58 12.71
N GLY A 217 -16.95 5.44 11.79
CA GLY A 217 -15.56 5.58 11.32
C GLY A 217 -15.11 7.04 11.31
N LEU A 218 -13.99 7.31 10.65
CA LEU A 218 -13.57 8.68 10.34
C LEU A 218 -14.37 9.22 9.16
N VAL A 219 -14.97 10.40 9.31
CA VAL A 219 -15.73 11.10 8.25
C VAL A 219 -14.99 12.35 7.78
N LEU A 220 -14.82 12.49 6.46
CA LEU A 220 -14.34 13.73 5.87
C LEU A 220 -15.42 14.82 5.96
N THR A 221 -15.08 15.97 6.53
CA THR A 221 -15.93 17.17 6.62
C THR A 221 -15.64 18.19 5.51
N ARG A 222 -14.61 17.91 4.69
CA ARG A 222 -14.08 18.75 3.61
C ARG A 222 -13.17 17.92 2.70
N PRO A 223 -12.84 18.39 1.48
CA PRO A 223 -11.83 17.76 0.64
C PRO A 223 -10.44 17.76 1.29
N VAL A 224 -9.66 16.70 1.09
CA VAL A 224 -8.31 16.55 1.65
C VAL A 224 -7.33 15.94 0.66
N ARG A 225 -6.11 16.49 0.59
CA ARG A 225 -5.04 16.06 -0.30
C ARG A 225 -3.84 15.54 0.51
N ILE A 226 -3.62 14.23 0.51
CA ILE A 226 -2.65 13.52 1.34
C ILE A 226 -1.35 13.35 0.54
N ARG A 227 -0.19 13.74 1.09
CA ARG A 227 1.08 13.71 0.32
C ARG A 227 1.94 12.46 0.49
N PHE A 228 1.88 11.77 1.63
CA PHE A 228 2.82 10.70 1.96
C PHE A 228 2.13 9.40 2.38
N VAL A 229 1.14 9.47 3.26
CA VAL A 229 0.51 8.25 3.81
C VAL A 229 -0.95 8.47 4.19
N LEU A 230 -1.80 7.55 3.74
CA LEU A 230 -3.12 7.29 4.28
C LEU A 230 -3.05 5.97 5.07
N GLY A 231 -2.89 6.05 6.39
CA GLY A 231 -2.85 4.88 7.27
C GLY A 231 -4.25 4.49 7.74
N ILE A 232 -4.61 3.22 7.58
CA ILE A 232 -5.97 2.75 7.82
C ILE A 232 -5.96 1.48 8.65
N ALA A 233 -6.45 1.59 9.89
CA ALA A 233 -6.95 0.47 10.67
C ALA A 233 -8.48 0.52 10.83
N GLY A 234 -9.05 1.73 10.94
CA GLY A 234 -10.50 1.96 11.03
C GLY A 234 -11.17 2.33 9.69
N ASN A 235 -12.49 2.10 9.61
CA ASN A 235 -13.34 2.52 8.47
C ASN A 235 -13.25 4.05 8.23
N ILE A 236 -13.14 4.48 6.97
CA ILE A 236 -13.19 5.91 6.57
C ILE A 236 -14.35 6.12 5.60
N SER A 237 -15.09 7.21 5.75
CA SER A 237 -16.08 7.67 4.77
C SER A 237 -15.70 9.03 4.21
N THR A 238 -15.69 9.12 2.87
CA THR A 238 -15.49 10.39 2.16
C THR A 238 -16.66 11.35 2.35
N ALA A 239 -17.88 10.86 2.65
CA ALA A 239 -19.10 11.68 2.71
C ALA A 239 -19.27 12.65 1.50
N GLY A 240 -18.88 12.21 0.31
CA GLY A 240 -18.92 13.02 -0.93
C GLY A 240 -17.82 14.09 -1.03
N GLN A 241 -16.88 14.15 -0.09
CA GLN A 241 -15.71 15.02 -0.13
C GLN A 241 -14.59 14.36 -0.93
N SER A 242 -13.96 15.10 -1.85
CA SER A 242 -12.82 14.58 -2.62
C SER A 242 -11.63 14.29 -1.70
N MET A 243 -11.21 13.03 -1.67
CA MET A 243 -9.94 12.59 -1.10
C MET A 243 -8.94 12.40 -2.24
N THR A 244 -7.76 13.02 -2.17
CA THR A 244 -6.68 12.82 -3.16
C THR A 244 -5.44 12.24 -2.50
N LEU A 245 -4.95 11.10 -2.97
CA LEU A 245 -3.59 10.62 -2.72
C LEU A 245 -2.68 11.26 -3.78
N LEU A 246 -1.77 12.14 -3.36
CA LEU A 246 -0.93 12.92 -4.26
C LEU A 246 0.27 12.11 -4.78
N SER A 247 0.71 12.44 -5.98
CA SER A 247 2.00 11.98 -6.51
C SER A 247 2.70 13.12 -7.25
N ASP A 248 3.92 13.39 -6.82
CA ASP A 248 4.84 14.36 -7.40
C ASP A 248 6.22 13.71 -7.64
N ARG A 249 7.16 14.47 -8.22
CA ARG A 249 8.50 13.96 -8.57
C ARG A 249 9.34 13.49 -7.38
N ASP A 250 8.99 13.89 -6.16
CA ASP A 250 9.76 13.63 -4.94
C ASP A 250 9.04 12.63 -3.99
N THR A 251 7.74 12.38 -4.18
CA THR A 251 6.93 11.51 -3.29
C THR A 251 5.65 11.02 -3.98
N THR A 252 5.30 9.74 -3.78
CA THR A 252 3.93 9.22 -4.02
C THR A 252 3.29 8.83 -2.70
N ALA A 253 2.05 9.27 -2.47
CA ALA A 253 1.28 8.91 -1.28
C ALA A 253 0.83 7.43 -1.34
N THR A 254 1.13 6.66 -0.29
CA THR A 254 0.65 5.28 -0.15
C THR A 254 -0.59 5.19 0.73
N VAL A 255 -1.46 4.22 0.46
CA VAL A 255 -2.27 3.59 1.51
C VAL A 255 -1.37 2.63 2.29
N LEU A 256 -1.38 2.74 3.62
CA LEU A 256 -0.86 1.73 4.51
C LEU A 256 -2.05 1.01 5.15
N ASP A 257 -2.25 -0.24 4.73
CA ASP A 257 -3.15 -1.16 5.41
C ASP A 257 -2.47 -1.64 6.71
N ILE A 258 -3.20 -1.57 7.81
CA ILE A 258 -2.70 -1.93 9.16
C ILE A 258 -3.37 -3.22 9.65
N ASP A 259 -4.64 -3.43 9.27
CA ASP A 259 -5.54 -4.45 9.86
C ASP A 259 -6.25 -5.35 8.80
N PHE A 260 -5.86 -5.27 7.53
CA PHE A 260 -6.28 -6.15 6.42
C PHE A 260 -7.78 -6.13 6.06
N GLY A 261 -8.55 -5.25 6.69
CA GLY A 261 -10.01 -5.12 6.56
C GLY A 261 -10.50 -3.83 5.90
N LEU A 262 -9.63 -3.11 5.18
CA LEU A 262 -9.83 -1.78 4.61
C LEU A 262 -11.26 -1.50 4.12
N ARG A 263 -11.86 -0.38 4.58
CA ARG A 263 -13.02 0.24 3.91
C ARG A 263 -12.89 1.75 3.92
N VAL A 264 -12.52 2.30 2.76
CA VAL A 264 -12.77 3.71 2.42
C VAL A 264 -14.03 3.74 1.57
N SER A 265 -15.06 4.44 2.03
CA SER A 265 -16.36 4.53 1.38
C SER A 265 -16.47 5.80 0.53
N GLY A 266 -16.83 5.63 -0.74
CA GLY A 266 -16.86 6.69 -1.76
C GLY A 266 -15.51 6.95 -2.42
N ASP A 267 -15.53 7.75 -3.49
CA ASP A 267 -14.43 7.82 -4.45
C ASP A 267 -13.18 8.53 -3.92
N VAL A 268 -12.02 7.98 -4.26
CA VAL A 268 -10.69 8.52 -3.99
C VAL A 268 -9.98 8.76 -5.33
N THR A 269 -9.32 9.92 -5.43
CA THR A 269 -8.43 10.24 -6.55
C THR A 269 -7.01 9.77 -6.19
N VAL A 270 -6.52 8.72 -6.84
CA VAL A 270 -5.15 8.24 -6.66
C VAL A 270 -4.28 8.76 -7.78
N GLN A 271 -3.29 9.61 -7.45
CA GLN A 271 -2.38 10.17 -8.45
C GLN A 271 -1.13 9.30 -8.66
N GLN A 272 -0.61 9.31 -9.88
CA GLN A 272 0.63 8.65 -10.27
C GLN A 272 1.49 9.60 -11.11
N TYR A 273 2.64 10.02 -10.58
CA TYR A 273 3.63 10.82 -11.29
C TYR A 273 4.44 9.95 -12.25
N ILE A 274 4.28 10.21 -13.54
CA ILE A 274 5.00 9.57 -14.63
C ILE A 274 6.30 10.34 -14.87
N THR A 275 7.40 9.75 -14.43
CA THR A 275 8.76 10.30 -14.57
C THR A 275 9.12 10.60 -16.05
N PRO A 276 9.84 11.70 -16.34
CA PRO A 276 10.25 12.03 -17.71
C PRO A 276 11.20 11.00 -18.32
N ASN A 277 11.04 10.74 -19.61
CA ASN A 277 12.01 9.98 -20.40
C ASN A 277 13.23 10.87 -20.71
N PRO A 278 14.46 10.44 -20.39
CA PRO A 278 15.65 11.08 -20.95
C PRO A 278 15.59 11.09 -22.49
N GLY A 279 15.67 12.27 -23.09
CA GLY A 279 15.68 12.43 -24.56
C GLY A 279 14.41 12.02 -25.31
N ALA A 280 13.28 11.70 -24.66
CA ALA A 280 12.03 11.36 -25.35
C ALA A 280 10.88 12.32 -25.01
N ALA A 281 10.20 12.81 -26.05
CA ALA A 281 8.96 13.56 -25.89
C ALA A 281 7.78 12.67 -25.45
N VAL A 282 7.77 11.39 -25.88
CA VAL A 282 6.75 10.37 -25.61
C VAL A 282 7.48 9.04 -25.36
N GLY A 283 6.91 8.16 -24.54
CA GLY A 283 7.35 6.77 -24.42
C GLY A 283 6.24 5.90 -23.82
N TYR A 284 6.38 4.58 -23.92
CA TYR A 284 5.39 3.67 -23.33
C TYR A 284 5.53 3.60 -21.80
N ARG A 285 4.39 3.39 -21.15
CA ARG A 285 4.23 3.13 -19.71
C ARG A 285 3.28 1.96 -19.54
N PHE A 286 3.57 1.07 -18.60
CA PHE A 286 2.62 0.03 -18.22
C PHE A 286 1.93 0.48 -16.93
N LEU A 287 0.64 0.76 -17.02
CA LEU A 287 -0.19 1.30 -15.93
C LEU A 287 -1.32 0.33 -15.60
N SER A 288 -1.74 0.28 -14.33
CA SER A 288 -2.87 -0.50 -13.81
C SER A 288 -3.69 0.39 -12.88
N SER A 289 -4.99 0.15 -12.76
CA SER A 289 -5.81 0.94 -11.83
C SER A 289 -5.54 0.55 -10.37
N PRO A 290 -5.22 1.51 -9.48
CA PRO A 290 -5.14 1.30 -8.03
C PRO A 290 -6.52 1.36 -7.33
N VAL A 291 -7.60 1.58 -8.09
CA VAL A 291 -9.00 1.73 -7.65
C VAL A 291 -9.96 0.90 -8.51
N GLU A 292 -11.13 0.57 -7.98
CA GLU A 292 -12.27 0.10 -8.78
C GLU A 292 -12.87 1.25 -9.62
N ASN A 293 -13.76 0.92 -10.55
CA ASN A 293 -14.59 1.85 -11.35
C ASN A 293 -13.85 2.85 -12.27
N SER A 294 -12.52 3.00 -12.16
CA SER A 294 -11.72 3.83 -13.06
C SER A 294 -11.83 3.38 -14.52
N THR A 295 -11.72 4.35 -15.44
CA THR A 295 -11.87 4.15 -16.89
C THR A 295 -10.71 4.71 -17.69
N VAL A 296 -10.64 4.36 -18.98
CA VAL A 296 -9.63 4.91 -19.91
C VAL A 296 -9.71 6.45 -20.00
N ALA A 297 -10.82 7.07 -19.59
CA ALA A 297 -10.94 8.53 -19.50
C ALA A 297 -10.00 9.14 -18.45
N ASP A 298 -9.74 8.46 -17.35
CA ASP A 298 -8.96 8.99 -16.22
C ASP A 298 -7.47 9.10 -16.56
N LEU A 299 -7.00 8.34 -17.55
CA LEU A 299 -5.66 8.50 -18.12
C LEU A 299 -5.45 9.90 -18.77
N ALA A 300 -6.51 10.68 -18.99
CA ALA A 300 -6.43 11.99 -19.64
C ALA A 300 -5.86 13.07 -18.71
N VAL A 301 -4.72 13.64 -19.09
CA VAL A 301 -4.09 14.75 -18.37
C VAL A 301 -4.29 16.04 -19.18
N PRO A 302 -5.13 16.98 -18.73
CA PRO A 302 -5.51 18.16 -19.51
C PRO A 302 -4.30 18.95 -20.06
N GLY A 303 -4.28 19.14 -21.39
CA GLY A 303 -3.19 19.82 -22.10
C GLY A 303 -1.89 19.01 -22.29
N VAL A 304 -1.77 17.81 -21.70
CA VAL A 304 -0.54 16.99 -21.73
C VAL A 304 -0.74 15.65 -22.45
N PHE A 305 -1.85 14.96 -22.19
CA PHE A 305 -2.17 13.68 -22.82
C PHE A 305 -3.68 13.48 -23.00
N THR A 306 -4.08 12.98 -24.17
CA THR A 306 -5.47 12.60 -24.47
C THR A 306 -5.50 11.13 -24.86
N PRO A 307 -6.27 10.28 -24.16
CA PRO A 307 -6.43 8.87 -24.50
C PRO A 307 -7.11 8.71 -25.86
N ILE A 308 -6.57 7.80 -26.66
CA ILE A 308 -7.09 7.41 -27.98
C ILE A 308 -7.26 5.90 -27.96
N VAL A 309 -8.50 5.46 -28.03
CA VAL A 309 -8.89 4.08 -28.34
C VAL A 309 -9.56 4.04 -29.72
N ASN A 310 -9.35 2.95 -30.44
CA ASN A 310 -9.96 2.70 -31.74
C ASN A 310 -10.24 1.20 -31.89
N GLY A 311 -11.48 0.77 -31.64
CA GLY A 311 -11.87 -0.66 -31.70
C GLY A 311 -11.60 -1.33 -33.06
N ALA A 312 -11.56 -0.56 -34.15
CA ALA A 312 -11.20 -1.08 -35.47
C ALA A 312 -9.73 -1.55 -35.59
N TYR A 313 -8.85 -1.09 -34.69
CA TYR A 313 -7.47 -1.60 -34.56
C TYR A 313 -7.44 -3.11 -34.27
N ASN A 314 -8.45 -3.63 -33.56
CA ASN A 314 -8.45 -5.00 -33.06
C ASN A 314 -8.62 -6.04 -34.19
N THR A 315 -9.17 -5.64 -35.34
CA THR A 315 -9.28 -6.44 -36.57
C THR A 315 -8.41 -5.92 -37.72
N ASN A 316 -7.97 -4.65 -37.68
CA ASN A 316 -7.09 -4.06 -38.68
C ASN A 316 -6.03 -3.15 -38.01
N PRO A 317 -4.78 -3.62 -37.81
CA PRO A 317 -3.71 -2.82 -37.21
C PRO A 317 -3.38 -1.49 -37.92
N ASN A 318 -3.80 -1.32 -39.18
CA ASN A 318 -3.63 -0.07 -39.93
C ASN A 318 -4.77 0.95 -39.69
N ALA A 319 -5.77 0.65 -38.86
CA ALA A 319 -6.88 1.55 -38.55
C ALA A 319 -6.41 2.91 -38.02
N ARG A 320 -7.21 3.97 -38.26
CA ARG A 320 -6.91 5.35 -37.85
C ARG A 320 -8.08 6.01 -37.08
N PRO A 321 -7.81 6.85 -36.06
CA PRO A 321 -6.49 7.15 -35.49
C PRO A 321 -5.85 5.89 -34.86
N MET A 322 -4.51 5.89 -34.78
CA MET A 322 -3.80 4.83 -34.06
C MET A 322 -4.12 4.95 -32.56
N PRO A 323 -4.39 3.87 -31.82
CA PRO A 323 -4.53 3.96 -30.38
C PRO A 323 -3.23 4.44 -29.72
N ASN A 324 -3.35 5.08 -28.56
CA ASN A 324 -2.22 5.35 -27.66
C ASN A 324 -2.40 4.70 -26.27
N VAL A 325 -3.51 3.99 -26.06
CA VAL A 325 -3.78 3.09 -24.93
C VAL A 325 -4.08 1.70 -25.48
N PHE A 326 -3.40 0.68 -24.95
CA PHE A 326 -3.55 -0.72 -25.36
C PHE A 326 -3.70 -1.63 -24.13
N GLY A 327 -4.64 -2.58 -24.15
CA GLY A 327 -4.56 -3.78 -23.32
C GLY A 327 -3.70 -4.85 -23.99
N TYR A 328 -3.50 -5.98 -23.33
CA TYR A 328 -2.80 -7.15 -23.90
C TYR A 328 -3.62 -8.44 -23.71
N ASP A 329 -3.71 -9.26 -24.75
CA ASP A 329 -4.34 -10.58 -24.74
C ASP A 329 -3.53 -11.53 -25.64
N GLU A 330 -2.83 -12.50 -25.05
CA GLU A 330 -1.95 -13.42 -25.79
C GLU A 330 -2.71 -14.25 -26.84
N ARG A 331 -4.00 -14.53 -26.61
CA ARG A 331 -4.88 -15.34 -27.47
C ARG A 331 -5.18 -14.69 -28.83
N ARG A 332 -4.66 -13.49 -29.09
CA ARG A 332 -4.74 -12.81 -30.38
C ARG A 332 -3.59 -13.20 -31.33
N GLY A 333 -2.54 -13.82 -30.82
CA GLY A 333 -1.52 -14.50 -31.62
C GLY A 333 -1.76 -16.01 -31.74
N ASP A 334 -1.02 -16.66 -32.62
CA ASP A 334 -0.70 -18.08 -32.53
C ASP A 334 0.64 -18.27 -31.78
N SER A 335 1.13 -19.52 -31.65
CA SER A 335 2.35 -19.83 -30.88
C SER A 335 3.62 -19.18 -31.43
N ASP A 336 3.63 -18.86 -32.73
CA ASP A 336 4.79 -18.42 -33.48
C ASP A 336 4.70 -16.91 -33.81
N ALA A 337 3.56 -16.27 -33.49
CA ALA A 337 3.28 -14.85 -33.70
C ALA A 337 4.22 -13.93 -32.89
N PRO A 338 4.57 -12.74 -33.43
CA PRO A 338 5.26 -11.71 -32.66
C PRO A 338 4.43 -11.26 -31.46
N PHE A 339 5.08 -11.10 -30.31
CA PHE A 339 4.52 -10.55 -29.06
C PHE A 339 3.63 -9.32 -29.25
N MET A 340 3.98 -8.46 -30.22
CA MET A 340 3.24 -7.24 -30.56
C MET A 340 1.79 -7.48 -31.03
N VAL A 341 1.45 -8.69 -31.49
CA VAL A 341 0.09 -9.08 -31.89
C VAL A 341 -0.87 -9.12 -30.69
N GLY A 342 -0.38 -9.37 -29.47
CA GLY A 342 -1.20 -9.40 -28.26
C GLY A 342 -1.83 -8.04 -27.89
N TYR A 343 -1.21 -6.92 -28.29
CA TYR A 343 -1.72 -5.58 -27.97
C TYR A 343 -3.03 -5.26 -28.69
N PHE A 344 -4.08 -4.93 -27.93
CA PHE A 344 -5.40 -4.56 -28.44
C PHE A 344 -5.84 -3.19 -27.91
N SER A 345 -6.64 -2.46 -28.67
CA SER A 345 -7.29 -1.22 -28.22
C SER A 345 -8.45 -1.57 -27.28
N PRO A 346 -8.48 -1.09 -26.01
CA PRO A 346 -9.56 -1.35 -25.06
C PRO A 346 -10.76 -0.43 -25.32
N ALA A 347 -11.31 -0.46 -26.54
CA ALA A 347 -12.53 0.27 -26.87
C ALA A 347 -13.76 -0.61 -26.61
N PRO A 348 -14.88 -0.09 -26.05
CA PRO A 348 -16.09 -0.87 -25.87
C PRO A 348 -16.69 -1.35 -27.20
N VAL A 349 -17.29 -2.55 -27.19
CA VAL A 349 -18.03 -3.09 -28.35
C VAL A 349 -19.19 -2.16 -28.69
N GLY A 350 -19.36 -1.83 -29.98
CA GLY A 350 -20.36 -0.87 -30.46
C GLY A 350 -20.01 0.61 -30.27
N ALA A 351 -19.09 0.95 -29.37
CA ALA A 351 -18.63 2.33 -29.13
C ALA A 351 -17.11 2.47 -29.33
N PRO A 352 -16.59 2.29 -30.56
CA PRO A 352 -15.18 2.03 -30.84
C PRO A 352 -14.19 3.17 -30.52
N ARG A 353 -14.66 4.32 -30.01
CA ARG A 353 -13.84 5.46 -29.58
C ARG A 353 -14.24 6.00 -28.18
N ALA A 354 -15.14 5.32 -27.47
CA ALA A 354 -15.55 5.75 -26.14
C ALA A 354 -14.47 5.42 -25.10
N LEU A 355 -14.14 6.39 -24.24
CA LEU A 355 -13.16 6.22 -23.16
C LEU A 355 -13.75 5.54 -21.91
N THR A 356 -15.03 5.16 -21.95
CA THR A 356 -15.79 4.51 -20.86
C THR A 356 -15.46 3.03 -20.67
N ALA A 357 -14.35 2.54 -21.23
CA ALA A 357 -13.88 1.19 -20.96
C ALA A 357 -13.21 1.15 -19.57
N PRO A 358 -13.49 0.14 -18.73
CA PRO A 358 -12.90 0.06 -17.40
C PRO A 358 -11.41 -0.28 -17.46
N LEU A 359 -10.64 0.34 -16.58
CA LEU A 359 -9.27 -0.07 -16.24
C LEU A 359 -9.37 -1.13 -15.15
N VAL A 360 -9.62 -2.37 -15.56
CA VAL A 360 -9.86 -3.51 -14.66
C VAL A 360 -8.67 -3.69 -13.71
N PRO A 361 -8.86 -3.64 -12.37
CA PRO A 361 -7.80 -3.87 -11.40
C PRO A 361 -7.03 -5.17 -11.66
N GLY A 362 -5.72 -5.12 -11.46
CA GLY A 362 -4.82 -6.26 -11.68
C GLY A 362 -4.40 -6.48 -13.14
N ARG A 363 -5.10 -5.88 -14.12
CA ARG A 363 -4.69 -5.87 -15.53
C ARG A 363 -3.89 -4.60 -15.83
N GLY A 364 -2.78 -4.78 -16.54
CA GLY A 364 -1.95 -3.68 -17.02
C GLY A 364 -2.32 -3.23 -18.44
N TYR A 365 -2.06 -1.96 -18.71
CA TYR A 365 -2.35 -1.26 -19.95
C TYR A 365 -1.10 -0.52 -20.42
N SER A 366 -0.77 -0.63 -21.71
CA SER A 366 0.35 0.08 -22.33
C SER A 366 -0.11 1.45 -22.85
N VAL A 367 0.48 2.51 -22.31
CA VAL A 367 0.08 3.91 -22.54
C VAL A 367 1.26 4.69 -23.14
N ALA A 368 1.11 5.20 -24.35
CA ALA A 368 2.14 5.95 -25.08
C ALA A 368 2.06 7.45 -24.77
N MET A 369 2.66 7.87 -23.66
CA MET A 369 2.45 9.21 -23.08
C MET A 369 3.75 10.00 -22.80
N ARG A 370 3.58 11.26 -22.39
CA ARG A 370 4.64 12.15 -21.91
C ARG A 370 4.84 12.01 -20.40
N ALA A 371 5.80 12.75 -19.85
CA ALA A 371 5.82 13.03 -18.41
C ALA A 371 4.53 13.75 -18.01
N ALA A 372 3.88 13.30 -16.94
CA ALA A 372 2.61 13.82 -16.46
C ALA A 372 2.31 13.32 -15.03
N THR A 373 1.35 13.90 -14.32
CA THR A 373 0.66 13.19 -13.23
C THR A 373 -0.67 12.71 -13.79
N VAL A 374 -0.89 11.40 -13.77
CA VAL A 374 -2.19 10.76 -14.07
C VAL A 374 -2.99 10.68 -12.77
N ASP A 375 -4.31 10.78 -12.82
CA ASP A 375 -5.20 10.33 -11.75
C ASP A 375 -5.98 9.07 -12.14
N PHE A 376 -6.39 8.32 -11.13
CA PHE A 376 -7.39 7.26 -11.22
C PHE A 376 -8.47 7.59 -10.18
N VAL A 377 -9.76 7.50 -10.54
CA VAL A 377 -10.86 7.91 -9.66
C VAL A 377 -11.81 6.73 -9.42
N GLY A 378 -12.07 6.43 -8.15
CA GLY A 378 -13.03 5.40 -7.74
C GLY A 378 -12.76 4.85 -6.34
N THR A 379 -13.39 3.72 -5.99
CA THR A 379 -13.21 3.05 -4.70
C THR A 379 -11.78 2.49 -4.56
N LEU A 380 -11.12 2.69 -3.43
CA LEU A 380 -9.82 2.04 -3.16
C LEU A 380 -9.95 0.52 -3.13
N ASN A 381 -9.12 -0.18 -3.91
CA ASN A 381 -9.05 -1.65 -3.88
C ASN A 381 -8.58 -2.13 -2.50
N ALA A 382 -9.42 -2.93 -1.86
CA ALA A 382 -9.37 -3.23 -0.43
C ALA A 382 -9.41 -4.73 -0.09
N SER A 383 -9.87 -5.57 -1.01
CA SER A 383 -9.84 -7.03 -0.92
C SER A 383 -8.72 -7.60 -1.79
N ASP A 384 -8.54 -8.91 -1.70
CA ASP A 384 -7.85 -9.67 -2.74
C ASP A 384 -8.50 -9.42 -4.12
N ILE A 385 -7.68 -9.40 -5.17
CA ILE A 385 -8.06 -9.12 -6.56
C ILE A 385 -7.58 -10.25 -7.47
N THR A 386 -8.51 -11.08 -7.94
CA THR A 386 -8.20 -12.15 -8.90
C THR A 386 -8.32 -11.66 -10.34
N VAL A 387 -7.27 -11.88 -11.14
CA VAL A 387 -7.29 -11.76 -12.59
C VAL A 387 -7.45 -13.17 -13.17
N PRO A 388 -8.65 -13.58 -13.62
CA PRO A 388 -8.90 -14.96 -13.96
C PRO A 388 -8.60 -15.28 -15.43
N ASN A 389 -8.50 -16.58 -15.74
CA ASN A 389 -8.34 -17.15 -17.08
C ASN A 389 -7.09 -16.67 -17.85
N LEU A 390 -5.95 -16.52 -17.16
CA LEU A 390 -4.65 -16.36 -17.80
C LEU A 390 -4.30 -17.66 -18.52
N THR A 391 -4.09 -17.62 -19.83
CA THR A 391 -3.88 -18.81 -20.67
C THR A 391 -2.45 -18.88 -21.21
N ARG A 392 -2.09 -20.03 -21.79
CA ARG A 392 -0.95 -20.16 -22.69
C ARG A 392 -1.41 -20.75 -24.01
N THR A 393 -1.30 -20.00 -25.10
CA THR A 393 -1.72 -20.44 -26.43
C THR A 393 -0.63 -21.24 -27.17
N GLY A 394 -0.98 -22.48 -27.51
CA GLY A 394 -0.10 -23.37 -28.28
C GLY A 394 1.04 -23.99 -27.47
N SER A 395 1.69 -24.99 -28.07
CA SER A 395 2.60 -25.89 -27.36
C SER A 395 3.87 -25.18 -26.86
N PRO A 396 4.39 -25.53 -25.67
CA PRO A 396 5.60 -24.95 -25.11
C PRO A 396 6.87 -25.40 -25.87
N ARG A 397 7.23 -24.64 -26.91
CA ARG A 397 8.50 -24.76 -27.65
C ARG A 397 9.55 -23.77 -27.12
N PRO A 398 10.86 -24.09 -27.16
CA PRO A 398 11.91 -23.09 -26.94
C PRO A 398 11.72 -21.89 -27.89
N GLY A 399 11.67 -20.68 -27.34
CA GLY A 399 11.44 -19.44 -28.09
C GLY A 399 9.97 -19.08 -28.37
N ALA A 400 8.99 -19.91 -28.00
CA ALA A 400 7.57 -19.59 -28.16
C ALA A 400 7.15 -18.39 -27.28
N LYS A 401 6.54 -17.37 -27.89
CA LYS A 401 6.24 -16.07 -27.26
C LYS A 401 4.86 -16.02 -26.55
N ALA A 402 4.24 -17.18 -26.39
CA ALA A 402 2.92 -17.36 -25.77
C ALA A 402 2.96 -17.38 -24.23
N GLY A 403 1.78 -17.23 -23.63
CA GLY A 403 1.56 -17.28 -22.18
C GLY A 403 1.87 -15.99 -21.43
N HIS A 404 2.38 -14.95 -22.09
CA HIS A 404 2.62 -13.66 -21.44
C HIS A 404 1.33 -12.91 -21.15
N HIS A 405 1.20 -12.32 -19.96
CA HIS A 405 0.06 -11.46 -19.59
C HIS A 405 0.55 -10.14 -19.01
N LEU A 406 -0.03 -9.04 -19.48
CA LEU A 406 0.22 -7.71 -18.92
C LEU A 406 -0.66 -7.54 -17.69
N LEU A 407 -0.09 -7.80 -16.52
CA LEU A 407 -0.69 -7.59 -15.22
C LEU A 407 -0.28 -6.22 -14.69
N GLY A 408 -0.77 -5.85 -13.51
CA GLY A 408 -0.27 -4.69 -12.80
C GLY A 408 -0.77 -4.59 -11.38
N ASN A 409 -0.13 -3.72 -10.60
CA ASN A 409 -0.51 -3.49 -9.21
C ASN A 409 -1.97 -2.97 -9.13
N PRO A 410 -2.90 -3.68 -8.46
CA PRO A 410 -4.27 -3.24 -8.27
C PRO A 410 -4.45 -2.26 -7.11
N TYR A 411 -3.44 -2.03 -6.28
CA TYR A 411 -3.59 -1.28 -5.03
C TYR A 411 -2.98 0.12 -5.10
N ALA A 412 -3.54 1.02 -4.30
CA ALA A 412 -2.91 2.28 -3.89
C ALA A 412 -1.79 2.08 -2.84
N SER A 413 -1.16 0.92 -2.83
CA SER A 413 0.02 0.55 -2.03
C SER A 413 1.04 -0.09 -2.98
N PRO A 414 2.37 0.12 -2.81
CA PRO A 414 3.35 -0.68 -3.54
C PRO A 414 3.22 -2.18 -3.20
N LEU A 415 3.64 -3.08 -4.10
CA LEU A 415 3.71 -4.52 -3.85
C LEU A 415 5.15 -4.98 -3.65
N ASP A 416 5.32 -5.98 -2.78
CA ASP A 416 6.53 -6.80 -2.70
C ASP A 416 6.45 -7.94 -3.73
N ALA A 417 7.29 -7.91 -4.77
CA ALA A 417 7.32 -8.94 -5.80
C ALA A 417 7.80 -10.31 -5.29
N ASN A 418 8.26 -10.44 -4.05
CA ASN A 418 8.53 -11.72 -3.40
C ASN A 418 7.26 -12.43 -2.91
N GLN A 419 6.13 -11.72 -2.75
CA GLN A 419 4.86 -12.31 -2.28
C GLN A 419 3.92 -12.71 -3.43
N LEU A 420 4.21 -12.32 -4.68
CA LEU A 420 3.37 -12.64 -5.84
C LEU A 420 3.26 -14.17 -6.04
N PRO A 421 2.12 -14.68 -6.57
CA PRO A 421 1.89 -16.11 -6.77
C PRO A 421 2.62 -16.64 -8.02
N LEU A 422 3.95 -16.76 -7.93
CA LEU A 422 4.81 -17.30 -8.99
C LEU A 422 5.36 -18.68 -8.59
N GLY A 423 5.81 -19.47 -9.58
CA GLY A 423 6.39 -20.80 -9.39
C GLY A 423 5.79 -21.86 -10.30
N GLU A 424 4.70 -22.49 -9.86
CA GLU A 424 4.14 -23.71 -10.48
C GLU A 424 3.43 -23.41 -11.82
N ALA A 425 2.36 -22.62 -11.77
CA ALA A 425 1.53 -22.28 -12.93
C ALA A 425 1.96 -20.96 -13.64
N MET A 426 2.82 -20.18 -12.98
CA MET A 426 3.35 -18.89 -13.45
C MET A 426 4.87 -18.89 -13.35
N ALA A 427 5.57 -18.40 -14.37
CA ALA A 427 7.03 -18.34 -14.36
C ALA A 427 7.55 -17.49 -13.19
N PRO A 428 8.68 -17.85 -12.55
CA PRO A 428 9.20 -17.15 -11.38
C PRO A 428 9.68 -15.72 -11.66
N THR A 429 9.73 -15.29 -12.92
CA THR A 429 10.25 -13.98 -13.35
C THR A 429 9.15 -13.07 -13.88
N ILE A 430 9.07 -11.86 -13.33
CA ILE A 430 8.30 -10.74 -13.88
C ILE A 430 9.20 -9.72 -14.59
N TYR A 431 8.60 -8.98 -15.54
CA TYR A 431 9.29 -8.03 -16.42
C TYR A 431 8.60 -6.66 -16.37
N VAL A 432 9.28 -5.65 -15.84
CA VAL A 432 8.81 -4.27 -15.74
C VAL A 432 9.50 -3.42 -16.80
N GLN A 433 8.75 -2.92 -17.80
CA GLN A 433 9.32 -2.07 -18.83
C GLN A 433 9.84 -0.76 -18.21
N LYS A 434 11.06 -0.35 -18.54
CA LYS A 434 11.65 0.96 -18.25
C LYS A 434 12.09 1.61 -19.56
N THR A 435 11.45 2.72 -19.94
CA THR A 435 11.87 3.49 -21.12
C THR A 435 13.22 4.18 -20.86
N LEU A 436 14.11 4.16 -21.85
CA LEU A 436 15.42 4.82 -21.80
C LEU A 436 15.50 6.08 -22.67
N GLY A 437 14.75 6.12 -23.78
CA GLY A 437 14.70 7.27 -24.69
C GLY A 437 14.14 6.92 -26.07
N GLY A 438 13.30 7.80 -26.64
CA GLY A 438 12.53 7.49 -27.85
C GLY A 438 11.70 6.20 -27.69
N ASN A 439 11.82 5.30 -28.66
CA ASN A 439 11.21 3.97 -28.62
C ASN A 439 12.05 2.95 -27.83
N ASN A 440 13.23 3.32 -27.31
CA ASN A 440 14.12 2.39 -26.63
C ASN A 440 13.67 2.18 -25.18
N TYR A 441 13.53 0.92 -24.79
CA TYR A 441 13.25 0.47 -23.43
C TYR A 441 14.12 -0.73 -23.07
N VAL A 442 14.21 -1.02 -21.78
CA VAL A 442 14.71 -2.29 -21.23
C VAL A 442 13.65 -2.87 -20.30
N TYR A 443 13.71 -4.17 -20.03
CA TYR A 443 12.96 -4.77 -18.94
C TYR A 443 13.83 -4.83 -17.69
N LEU A 444 13.35 -4.26 -16.60
CA LEU A 444 13.82 -4.61 -15.25
C LEU A 444 13.19 -5.96 -14.90
N THR A 445 13.98 -6.87 -14.34
CA THR A 445 13.50 -8.21 -13.96
C THR A 445 13.36 -8.35 -12.45
N TRP A 446 12.44 -9.21 -12.01
CA TRP A 446 12.48 -9.79 -10.67
C TRP A 446 12.14 -11.28 -10.76
N THR A 447 13.06 -12.13 -10.34
CA THR A 447 12.94 -13.59 -10.31
C THR A 447 12.85 -14.04 -8.86
N GLN A 448 11.73 -14.63 -8.45
CA GLN A 448 11.61 -15.27 -7.14
C GLN A 448 12.50 -16.52 -7.03
N ASN A 449 13.17 -16.70 -5.90
CA ASN A 449 13.97 -17.89 -5.59
C ASN A 449 13.72 -18.33 -4.15
N ALA A 450 14.05 -19.58 -3.82
CA ALA A 450 14.04 -20.05 -2.44
C ALA A 450 15.03 -19.24 -1.58
N GLY A 451 14.50 -18.50 -0.60
CA GLY A 451 15.28 -17.58 0.23
C GLY A 451 15.24 -16.10 -0.20
N GLY A 452 14.53 -15.76 -1.28
CA GLY A 452 14.32 -14.37 -1.73
C GLY A 452 14.51 -14.17 -3.24
N GLY A 453 13.87 -13.14 -3.78
CA GLY A 453 14.01 -12.78 -5.18
C GLY A 453 15.32 -12.07 -5.51
N THR A 454 15.66 -12.08 -6.79
CA THR A 454 16.82 -11.40 -7.36
C THR A 454 16.47 -10.78 -8.71
N GLY A 455 17.22 -9.78 -9.15
CA GLY A 455 16.98 -9.10 -10.42
C GLY A 455 17.42 -7.64 -10.41
N THR A 456 16.72 -6.81 -11.17
CA THR A 456 17.01 -5.37 -11.34
C THR A 456 15.82 -4.44 -11.20
N LEU A 457 14.64 -4.98 -10.89
CA LEU A 457 13.62 -4.21 -10.17
C LEU A 457 14.18 -3.86 -8.78
N PRO A 458 14.34 -2.57 -8.41
CA PRO A 458 14.94 -2.19 -7.13
C PRO A 458 14.14 -2.75 -5.95
N ASP A 459 14.84 -3.43 -5.05
CA ASP A 459 14.30 -4.05 -3.82
C ASP A 459 13.08 -4.98 -4.03
N GLY A 460 12.83 -5.44 -5.26
CA GLY A 460 11.64 -6.22 -5.62
C GLY A 460 10.34 -5.42 -5.62
N VAL A 461 10.39 -4.09 -5.60
CA VAL A 461 9.21 -3.23 -5.43
C VAL A 461 8.49 -2.98 -6.76
N LEU A 462 7.18 -3.26 -6.80
CA LEU A 462 6.28 -2.71 -7.81
C LEU A 462 5.55 -1.49 -7.23
N SER A 463 5.81 -0.31 -7.77
CA SER A 463 5.13 0.93 -7.38
C SER A 463 3.60 0.84 -7.52
N ILE A 464 2.88 1.76 -6.88
CA ILE A 464 1.45 2.01 -7.13
C ILE A 464 1.21 2.12 -8.65
N ALA A 465 0.09 1.58 -9.13
CA ALA A 465 -0.30 1.57 -10.55
C ALA A 465 0.72 0.97 -11.54
N GLN A 466 1.82 0.31 -11.10
CA GLN A 466 2.83 -0.27 -11.98
C GLN A 466 2.32 -1.52 -12.70
N GLY A 467 2.27 -1.49 -14.03
CA GLY A 467 2.08 -2.68 -14.87
C GLY A 467 3.37 -3.47 -15.10
N PHE A 468 3.26 -4.79 -15.24
CA PHE A 468 4.36 -5.73 -15.44
C PHE A 468 3.90 -6.94 -16.26
N PHE A 469 4.80 -7.56 -17.03
CA PHE A 469 4.53 -8.86 -17.65
C PHE A 469 4.89 -10.01 -16.70
N ALA A 470 3.99 -10.98 -16.58
CA ALA A 470 4.26 -12.33 -16.09
C ALA A 470 4.02 -13.34 -17.23
N GLN A 471 4.33 -14.62 -17.02
CA GLN A 471 4.10 -15.68 -18.01
C GLN A 471 3.46 -16.92 -17.39
N VAL A 472 2.41 -17.47 -18.00
CA VAL A 472 1.84 -18.78 -17.67
C VAL A 472 2.80 -19.87 -18.18
N THR A 473 3.14 -20.84 -17.32
CA THR A 473 4.06 -21.95 -17.65
C THR A 473 3.34 -23.16 -18.22
N GLY A 474 2.23 -23.58 -17.59
CA GLY A 474 1.45 -24.75 -17.97
C GLY A 474 0.57 -24.57 -19.21
N GLU A 475 -0.16 -25.63 -19.56
CA GLU A 475 -1.28 -25.57 -20.50
C GLU A 475 -2.61 -25.49 -19.72
N GLY A 476 -3.53 -24.63 -20.16
CA GLY A 476 -4.82 -24.38 -19.49
C GLY A 476 -4.97 -22.96 -18.93
N PRO A 477 -6.13 -22.63 -18.34
CA PRO A 477 -6.36 -21.37 -17.65
C PRO A 477 -5.80 -21.39 -16.22
N VAL A 478 -5.19 -20.28 -15.82
CA VAL A 478 -4.61 -20.01 -14.49
C VAL A 478 -5.21 -18.72 -13.97
N ASP A 479 -5.57 -18.67 -12.70
CA ASP A 479 -6.05 -17.46 -12.04
C ASP A 479 -4.93 -16.83 -11.22
N PHE A 480 -4.73 -15.52 -11.36
CA PHE A 480 -3.69 -14.76 -10.64
C PHE A 480 -4.34 -13.86 -9.60
N THR A 481 -4.27 -14.26 -8.32
CA THR A 481 -4.80 -13.47 -7.21
C THR A 481 -3.72 -12.61 -6.58
N PHE A 482 -3.89 -11.30 -6.62
CA PHE A 482 -3.20 -10.38 -5.72
C PHE A 482 -3.89 -10.43 -4.35
N THR A 483 -3.15 -10.55 -3.25
CA THR A 483 -3.72 -10.48 -1.89
C THR A 483 -3.22 -9.26 -1.12
N ASN A 484 -3.91 -8.88 -0.04
CA ASN A 484 -3.47 -7.76 0.80
C ASN A 484 -2.09 -7.99 1.45
N ASP A 485 -1.71 -9.24 1.73
CA ASP A 485 -0.37 -9.60 2.25
C ASP A 485 0.78 -9.26 1.29
N MET A 486 0.48 -9.07 -0.01
CA MET A 486 1.49 -8.70 -1.01
C MET A 486 1.84 -7.21 -0.98
N ARG A 487 1.11 -6.39 -0.20
CA ARG A 487 1.40 -4.95 -0.03
C ARG A 487 2.71 -4.76 0.72
N ALA A 488 3.52 -3.81 0.26
CA ALA A 488 4.77 -3.44 0.90
C ALA A 488 4.48 -2.55 2.12
N ASN A 489 4.23 -3.16 3.28
CA ASN A 489 3.77 -2.51 4.51
C ASN A 489 4.88 -1.70 5.24
N SER A 490 5.66 -0.90 4.51
CA SER A 490 6.68 0.00 5.07
C SER A 490 6.83 1.30 4.28
N LEU A 491 6.95 2.42 5.00
CA LEU A 491 6.95 3.78 4.43
C LEU A 491 8.27 4.16 3.73
N GLU A 492 9.28 3.28 3.75
CA GLU A 492 10.49 3.41 2.93
C GLU A 492 10.21 3.24 1.42
N VAL A 493 9.04 2.70 1.07
CA VAL A 493 8.68 2.29 -0.30
C VAL A 493 7.88 3.38 -1.05
N ASN A 494 7.68 4.56 -0.45
CA ASN A 494 6.89 5.69 -0.99
C ASN A 494 7.57 6.45 -2.15
N ALA A 495 8.40 5.77 -2.92
CA ALA A 495 9.12 6.32 -4.07
C ALA A 495 8.22 6.49 -5.31
N PRO A 496 8.48 7.52 -6.16
CA PRO A 496 7.75 7.72 -7.40
C PRO A 496 8.01 6.62 -8.44
N HIS A 497 7.16 6.57 -9.47
CA HIS A 497 7.20 5.60 -10.57
C HIS A 497 8.60 5.54 -11.22
N TYR A 498 9.27 4.40 -11.08
CA TYR A 498 10.70 4.22 -11.27
C TYR A 498 11.55 5.14 -10.37
N PRO A 499 11.91 4.73 -9.14
CA PRO A 499 12.95 5.43 -8.40
C PRO A 499 14.21 5.55 -9.27
N THR A 500 14.73 6.78 -9.41
CA THR A 500 16.15 6.99 -9.72
C THR A 500 16.93 6.25 -8.65
N ALA A 501 17.61 5.17 -9.04
CA ALA A 501 17.88 4.04 -8.15
C ALA A 501 18.34 4.46 -6.75
N ARG A 502 17.54 4.10 -5.73
CA ARG A 502 17.94 4.14 -4.31
C ARG A 502 19.32 3.50 -4.25
N ALA A 503 20.36 4.29 -3.96
CA ALA A 503 21.72 4.00 -4.43
C ALA A 503 22.14 2.59 -4.02
N ALA A 504 22.15 1.67 -4.98
CA ALA A 504 22.21 0.25 -4.67
C ALA A 504 23.55 -0.03 -4.00
N ALA A 505 23.53 -0.47 -2.74
CA ALA A 505 24.74 -0.79 -1.95
C ALA A 505 25.51 -2.02 -2.49
N ARG A 506 25.17 -2.47 -3.70
CA ARG A 506 25.73 -3.58 -4.46
C ARG A 506 26.00 -3.05 -5.87
N PRO A 507 27.26 -2.89 -6.31
CA PRO A 507 27.54 -2.51 -7.69
C PRO A 507 27.03 -3.60 -8.64
N SER A 508 26.33 -3.18 -9.68
CA SER A 508 25.76 -4.07 -10.70
C SER A 508 26.21 -3.65 -12.09
N LEU A 509 26.43 -4.65 -12.95
CA LEU A 509 26.82 -4.45 -14.35
C LEU A 509 25.74 -5.02 -15.26
N LEU A 510 25.17 -4.17 -16.12
CA LEU A 510 24.31 -4.59 -17.23
C LEU A 510 25.19 -4.94 -18.44
N LEU A 511 25.16 -6.20 -18.83
CA LEU A 511 25.70 -6.71 -20.09
C LEU A 511 24.52 -6.93 -21.05
N THR A 512 24.41 -6.13 -22.10
CA THR A 512 23.49 -6.39 -23.22
C THR A 512 24.23 -7.05 -24.38
N LEU A 513 23.83 -8.28 -24.72
CA LEU A 513 24.20 -8.93 -25.97
C LEU A 513 23.15 -8.62 -27.04
N ARG A 514 23.62 -8.42 -28.26
CA ARG A 514 22.80 -8.21 -29.46
C ARG A 514 23.52 -8.82 -30.65
N ALA A 515 22.85 -9.66 -31.42
CA ALA A 515 23.45 -10.21 -32.64
C ALA A 515 23.68 -9.09 -33.69
N PRO A 516 24.79 -9.11 -34.45
CA PRO A 516 25.05 -8.11 -35.48
C PRO A 516 23.91 -8.04 -36.51
N GLY A 517 23.25 -6.88 -36.60
CA GLY A 517 22.12 -6.64 -37.50
C GLY A 517 20.74 -6.97 -36.94
N ALA A 518 20.62 -7.63 -35.78
CA ALA A 518 19.33 -7.82 -35.10
C ALA A 518 18.68 -6.47 -34.75
N PRO A 519 17.33 -6.35 -34.70
CA PRO A 519 16.65 -5.11 -34.36
C PRO A 519 16.88 -4.70 -32.90
N ALA A 520 16.44 -3.50 -32.51
CA ALA A 520 16.79 -2.92 -31.21
C ALA A 520 16.04 -3.55 -30.01
N ASP A 521 14.97 -4.27 -30.28
CA ASP A 521 14.13 -5.03 -29.33
C ASP A 521 14.57 -6.49 -29.15
N GLU A 522 15.53 -6.96 -29.96
CA GLU A 522 16.11 -8.32 -29.87
C GLU A 522 17.50 -8.25 -29.20
N GLN A 523 17.48 -8.12 -27.87
CA GLN A 523 18.67 -8.04 -27.01
C GLN A 523 18.55 -8.96 -25.80
N ASP A 524 19.59 -9.73 -25.52
CA ASP A 524 19.73 -10.50 -24.28
C ASP A 524 20.36 -9.62 -23.21
N ALA A 525 19.68 -9.43 -22.08
CA ALA A 525 20.18 -8.63 -20.96
C ALA A 525 20.60 -9.54 -19.79
N ALA A 526 21.91 -9.64 -19.55
CA ALA A 526 22.48 -10.29 -18.38
C ALA A 526 22.92 -9.24 -17.36
N PHE A 527 22.59 -9.44 -16.09
CA PHE A 527 23.00 -8.55 -15.00
C PHE A 527 23.96 -9.28 -14.05
N VAL A 528 25.20 -8.79 -13.95
CA VAL A 528 26.16 -9.29 -12.96
C VAL A 528 25.98 -8.49 -11.68
N LEU A 529 25.42 -9.15 -10.66
CA LEU A 529 25.35 -8.65 -9.29
C LEU A 529 26.65 -8.99 -8.57
N VAL A 530 27.48 -7.99 -8.26
CA VAL A 530 28.69 -8.21 -7.46
C VAL A 530 28.29 -8.22 -5.98
N THR A 531 28.21 -9.40 -5.39
CA THR A 531 28.14 -9.54 -3.94
C THR A 531 29.51 -9.24 -3.32
N PRO A 532 29.56 -8.56 -2.17
CA PRO A 532 30.73 -8.63 -1.30
C PRO A 532 30.99 -10.09 -0.97
N GLY A 533 32.21 -10.57 -1.25
CA GLY A 533 32.57 -11.96 -0.94
C GLY A 533 32.62 -12.16 0.57
N ASN A 534 31.99 -13.23 1.06
CA ASN A 534 32.27 -13.75 2.39
C ASN A 534 33.70 -14.34 2.39
N THR A 535 34.71 -13.48 2.52
CA THR A 535 36.06 -13.93 2.87
C THR A 535 35.98 -14.64 4.22
N PRO A 536 36.39 -15.91 4.34
CA PRO A 536 36.52 -16.56 5.63
C PRO A 536 37.43 -15.71 6.52
N ASP A 537 37.02 -15.45 7.77
CA ASP A 537 37.84 -14.67 8.70
C ASP A 537 39.07 -15.49 9.09
N ALA A 538 40.17 -15.25 8.39
CA ALA A 538 41.45 -15.93 8.54
C ALA A 538 42.22 -15.41 9.79
N ARG A 539 41.54 -15.40 10.94
CA ARG A 539 42.08 -15.09 12.27
C ARG A 539 42.25 -16.37 13.08
N LEU A 540 43.14 -17.23 12.60
CA LEU A 540 43.81 -18.22 13.44
C LEU A 540 45.09 -17.61 14.00
N ALA A 541 45.10 -17.44 15.32
CA ALA A 541 46.27 -17.28 16.18
C ALA A 541 45.96 -18.00 17.51
#